data_AF-M7WKD7-F1
#
_entry.id   AF-M7WKD7-F1
#
_cell.length_a   1.000
_cell.length_b   1.000
_cell.length_c   1.000
_cell.angle_alpha   90.00
_cell.angle_beta   90.00
_cell.angle_gamma   90.00
#
_symmetry.space_group_name_H-M   'P 1'
#
loop_
_entity.id
_entity.type
_entity.pdbx_description
1 polymer ?
#
loop_
_entity_poly.entity_id
_entity_poly.type
_entity_poly.pdbx_seq_one_letter_code
_entity_poly.pdbx_strand_id
1 'polypeptide(L)'
;MAPGTAGCLVCSTATENCCSACRKAGIELRFCSAECQKRVWKYHKRICGPRSNPCLWPPLTQEEADDALAHLDWRVQDPDHPDFPSLAMHFNDRFSTPRDKLKNNVIPNLTEARQAEFPRTEPLDIALTDLVTGELRALEMQRMDDIQMRTMQPRSTVWQYASMQCQPLTRLPPPQMLEPWQSQLRHRIVVICALRKVQDANRSFYIRTACKSFTDWVAGDLAKEQPAAAAEVKERLLNFLMLCSLEQNGPANA
;
A
#
# COMPACT_ATOMS: atom_id res chain seq x y z
N MET A 1 -21.76 22.16 -4.44
CA MET A 1 -20.86 21.56 -5.47
C MET A 1 -21.57 20.35 -6.03
N ALA A 2 -21.71 20.21 -7.35
CA ALA A 2 -22.21 18.96 -7.93
C ALA A 2 -21.15 17.87 -7.66
N PRO A 3 -21.46 16.83 -6.88
CA PRO A 3 -20.49 15.79 -6.57
C PRO A 3 -20.09 15.13 -7.89
N GLY A 4 -18.78 15.13 -8.19
CA GLY A 4 -18.26 14.30 -9.26
C GLY A 4 -18.74 12.87 -9.02
N THR A 5 -19.36 12.29 -10.04
CA THR A 5 -19.90 10.92 -10.06
C THR A 5 -18.75 9.90 -10.06
N ALA A 6 -17.83 9.98 -9.09
CA ALA A 6 -16.77 9.00 -8.94
C ALA A 6 -17.42 7.62 -8.79
N GLY A 7 -17.09 6.72 -9.71
CA GLY A 7 -17.67 5.40 -9.79
C GLY A 7 -17.14 4.44 -8.72
N CYS A 8 -17.70 3.24 -8.70
CA CYS A 8 -17.25 2.13 -7.88
C CYS A 8 -15.74 1.87 -8.08
N LEU A 9 -15.00 1.69 -6.98
CA LEU A 9 -13.56 1.41 -7.02
C LEU A 9 -13.20 0.06 -7.67
N VAL A 10 -14.18 -0.80 -7.94
CA VAL A 10 -13.97 -2.14 -8.53
C VAL A 10 -14.44 -2.20 -9.99
N CYS A 11 -15.61 -1.64 -10.30
CA CYS A 11 -16.23 -1.78 -11.62
C CYS A 11 -16.63 -0.44 -12.27
N SER A 12 -16.27 0.70 -11.67
CA SER A 12 -16.56 2.08 -12.12
C SER A 12 -18.02 2.42 -12.40
N THR A 13 -18.97 1.53 -12.10
CA THR A 13 -20.40 1.85 -12.10
C THR A 13 -20.64 3.06 -11.20
N ALA A 14 -21.32 4.09 -11.74
CA ALA A 14 -21.66 5.30 -11.00
C ALA A 14 -22.40 4.94 -9.71
N THR A 15 -21.99 5.53 -8.59
CA THR A 15 -22.59 5.25 -7.30
C THR A 15 -22.30 6.35 -6.29
N GLU A 16 -23.25 6.56 -5.38
CA GLU A 16 -23.08 7.39 -4.18
C GLU A 16 -22.88 6.54 -2.92
N ASN A 17 -22.90 5.21 -3.06
CA ASN A 17 -22.69 4.27 -1.97
C ASN A 17 -21.21 4.28 -1.59
N CYS A 18 -20.91 4.63 -0.33
CA CYS A 18 -19.58 4.49 0.23
C CYS A 18 -19.55 3.43 1.33
N CYS A 19 -18.36 2.93 1.63
CA CYS A 19 -18.11 2.23 2.89
C CYS A 19 -18.48 3.15 4.07
N SER A 20 -19.48 2.75 4.85
CA SER A 20 -20.00 3.55 5.97
C SER A 20 -18.95 3.82 7.04
N ALA A 21 -18.09 2.85 7.32
CA ALA A 21 -17.03 2.98 8.33
C ALA A 21 -15.92 3.95 7.88
N CYS A 22 -15.51 3.91 6.61
CA CYS A 22 -14.53 4.88 6.07
C CYS A 22 -15.11 6.28 5.94
N ARG A 23 -16.38 6.40 5.52
CA ARG A 23 -17.06 7.70 5.44
C ARG A 23 -17.10 8.40 6.81
N LYS A 24 -17.35 7.65 7.89
CA LYS A 24 -17.30 8.17 9.28
C LYS A 24 -15.91 8.68 9.68
N ALA A 25 -14.85 8.16 9.08
CA ALA A 25 -13.47 8.61 9.28
C ALA A 25 -13.04 9.70 8.29
N GLY A 26 -13.95 10.24 7.48
CA GLY A 26 -13.66 11.28 6.49
C GLY A 26 -13.05 10.77 5.17
N ILE A 27 -13.16 9.47 4.89
CA ILE A 27 -12.62 8.85 3.67
C ILE A 27 -13.76 8.34 2.80
N GLU A 28 -13.82 8.81 1.56
CA GLU A 28 -14.84 8.39 0.60
C GLU A 28 -14.34 7.25 -0.31
N LEU A 29 -14.68 6.01 0.06
CA LEU A 29 -14.48 4.83 -0.78
C LEU A 29 -15.80 4.32 -1.31
N ARG A 30 -15.99 4.39 -2.63
CA ARG A 30 -17.25 4.09 -3.29
C ARG A 30 -17.32 2.65 -3.81
N PHE A 31 -18.41 1.96 -3.49
CA PHE A 31 -18.70 0.60 -3.95
C PHE A 31 -20.15 0.55 -4.41
N CYS A 32 -20.42 0.18 -5.66
CA CYS A 32 -21.79 0.19 -6.18
C CYS A 32 -22.69 -0.88 -5.54
N SER A 33 -22.10 -1.98 -5.05
CA SER A 33 -22.80 -3.09 -4.43
C SER A 33 -21.97 -3.76 -3.33
N ALA A 34 -22.65 -4.50 -2.45
CA ALA A 34 -22.00 -5.34 -1.44
C ALA A 34 -21.07 -6.40 -2.06
N GLU A 35 -21.37 -6.88 -3.27
CA GLU A 35 -20.49 -7.81 -4.00
C GLU A 35 -19.16 -7.16 -4.38
N CYS A 36 -19.19 -5.93 -4.92
CA CYS A 36 -17.96 -5.18 -5.21
C CYS A 36 -17.13 -4.96 -3.94
N GLN A 37 -17.78 -4.64 -2.82
CA GLN A 37 -17.07 -4.52 -1.55
C GLN A 37 -16.49 -5.86 -1.08
N LYS A 38 -17.27 -6.96 -1.15
CA LYS A 38 -16.84 -8.32 -0.74
C LYS A 38 -15.59 -8.79 -1.48
N ARG A 39 -15.44 -8.45 -2.78
CA ARG A 39 -14.26 -8.81 -3.60
C ARG A 39 -12.94 -8.37 -2.99
N VAL A 40 -12.92 -7.20 -2.33
CA VAL A 40 -11.71 -6.65 -1.70
C VAL A 40 -11.77 -6.64 -0.18
N TRP A 41 -12.88 -7.10 0.41
CA TRP A 41 -13.16 -7.02 1.84
C TRP A 41 -12.10 -7.69 2.71
N LYS A 42 -11.55 -8.84 2.27
CA LYS A 42 -10.48 -9.56 2.97
C LYS A 42 -9.31 -8.64 3.35
N TYR A 43 -8.94 -7.73 2.45
CA TYR A 43 -7.86 -6.78 2.64
C TYR A 43 -8.37 -5.45 3.19
N HIS A 44 -9.42 -4.89 2.59
CA HIS A 44 -9.98 -3.60 3.02
C HIS A 44 -10.32 -3.56 4.52
N LYS A 45 -10.89 -4.63 5.10
CA LYS A 45 -11.24 -4.69 6.52
C LYS A 45 -10.07 -4.39 7.48
N ARG A 46 -8.83 -4.62 7.04
CA ARG A 46 -7.60 -4.40 7.83
C ARG A 46 -7.22 -2.92 7.94
N ILE A 47 -7.74 -2.07 7.07
CA ILE A 47 -7.50 -0.61 7.07
C ILE A 47 -8.80 0.20 7.16
N CYS A 48 -9.95 -0.48 7.26
CA CYS A 48 -11.27 0.14 7.33
C CYS A 48 -11.58 0.74 8.72
N GLY A 49 -12.52 1.68 8.77
CA GLY A 49 -13.06 2.24 10.01
C GLY A 49 -12.12 3.24 10.69
N PRO A 50 -11.89 3.16 12.01
CA PRO A 50 -10.97 4.07 12.71
C PRO A 50 -9.55 4.07 12.15
N ARG A 51 -9.13 2.97 11.52
CA ARG A 51 -7.82 2.84 10.86
C ARG A 51 -7.77 3.39 9.44
N SER A 52 -8.88 3.97 8.96
CA SER A 52 -8.94 4.45 7.60
C SER A 52 -8.42 5.88 7.44
N ASN A 53 -8.39 6.66 8.52
CA ASN A 53 -7.83 8.00 8.54
C ASN A 53 -7.22 8.33 9.93
N PRO A 54 -5.90 8.32 10.07
CA PRO A 54 -4.91 8.00 9.04
C PRO A 54 -5.03 6.55 8.56
N CYS A 55 -4.78 6.29 7.26
CA CYS A 55 -4.74 4.94 6.71
C CYS A 55 -3.45 4.23 7.13
N LEU A 56 -3.51 3.52 8.26
CA LEU A 56 -2.35 2.82 8.81
C LEU A 56 -2.12 1.47 8.14
N TRP A 57 -0.87 1.14 7.85
CA TRP A 57 -0.48 -0.19 7.45
C TRP A 57 -0.84 -1.18 8.58
N PRO A 58 -1.43 -2.34 8.25
CA PRO A 58 -1.64 -3.35 9.26
C PRO A 58 -0.30 -3.79 9.89
N PRO A 59 -0.27 -4.24 11.15
CA PRO A 59 0.95 -4.76 11.74
C PRO A 59 1.49 -5.94 10.91
N LEU A 60 2.79 -6.26 11.07
CA LEU A 60 3.41 -7.40 10.40
C LEU A 60 2.80 -8.71 10.92
N THR A 61 2.61 -9.67 10.01
CA THR A 61 2.44 -11.06 10.44
C THR A 61 3.77 -11.57 11.02
N GLN A 62 3.71 -12.64 11.80
CA GLN A 62 4.94 -13.27 12.31
C GLN A 62 5.83 -13.74 11.16
N GLU A 63 5.24 -14.32 10.11
CA GLU A 63 5.94 -14.73 8.89
C GLU A 63 6.63 -13.55 8.19
N GLU A 64 5.96 -12.42 8.01
CA GLU A 64 6.56 -11.21 7.43
C GLU A 64 7.76 -10.72 8.27
N ALA A 65 7.66 -10.80 9.60
CA ALA A 65 8.74 -10.40 10.50
C ALA A 65 9.93 -11.38 10.45
N ASP A 66 9.66 -12.69 10.49
CA ASP A 66 10.69 -13.72 10.44
C ASP A 66 11.45 -13.69 9.10
N ASP A 67 10.73 -13.50 8.00
CA ASP A 67 11.33 -13.33 6.67
C ASP A 67 12.24 -12.10 6.63
N ALA A 68 11.77 -10.94 7.12
CA ALA A 68 12.60 -9.74 7.15
C ALA A 68 13.85 -9.92 8.02
N LEU A 69 13.72 -10.59 9.17
CA LEU A 69 14.84 -10.88 10.09
C LEU A 69 15.88 -11.81 9.46
N ALA A 70 15.44 -12.78 8.67
CA ALA A 70 16.33 -13.70 7.95
C ALA A 70 17.11 -13.02 6.81
N HIS A 71 16.63 -11.88 6.31
CA HIS A 71 17.17 -11.20 5.13
C HIS A 71 17.65 -9.77 5.39
N LEU A 72 18.00 -9.43 6.63
CA LEU A 72 18.52 -8.11 7.01
C LEU A 72 19.73 -7.65 6.18
N ASP A 73 20.52 -8.60 5.70
CA ASP A 73 21.75 -8.32 4.94
C ASP A 73 21.53 -8.39 3.41
N TRP A 74 20.26 -8.52 2.96
CA TRP A 74 19.91 -8.55 1.55
C TRP A 74 19.97 -7.15 0.92
N ARG A 75 20.54 -7.05 -0.29
CA ARG A 75 20.68 -5.79 -1.03
C ARG A 75 19.32 -5.22 -1.42
N VAL A 76 19.11 -3.94 -1.13
CA VAL A 76 17.90 -3.21 -1.53
C VAL A 76 18.21 -2.22 -2.65
N GLN A 77 17.22 -1.90 -3.47
CA GLN A 77 17.32 -0.83 -4.45
C GLN A 77 16.72 0.44 -3.83
N ASP A 78 17.57 1.38 -3.45
CA ASP A 78 17.11 2.73 -3.13
C ASP A 78 17.71 3.74 -4.12
N PRO A 79 16.85 4.45 -4.88
CA PRO A 79 17.26 5.49 -5.83
C PRO A 79 18.20 6.54 -5.26
N ASP A 80 18.08 6.85 -3.97
CA ASP A 80 18.86 7.93 -3.35
C ASP A 80 20.31 7.49 -3.11
N HIS A 81 20.57 6.18 -2.95
CA HIS A 81 21.94 5.66 -2.85
C HIS A 81 22.07 4.32 -3.61
N PRO A 82 22.36 4.34 -4.93
CA PRO A 82 22.35 3.14 -5.78
C PRO A 82 23.35 2.04 -5.37
N ASP A 83 24.35 2.41 -4.58
CA ASP A 83 25.36 1.50 -4.02
C ASP A 83 24.95 0.87 -2.68
N PHE A 84 23.68 1.02 -2.25
CA PHE A 84 23.25 0.56 -0.94
C PHE A 84 23.51 -0.95 -0.75
N PRO A 85 24.03 -1.33 0.43
CA PRO A 85 24.54 -2.68 0.65
C PRO A 85 23.52 -3.64 1.29
N SER A 86 22.52 -3.17 2.06
CA SER A 86 21.50 -4.06 2.65
C SER A 86 20.29 -3.36 3.27
N LEU A 87 19.23 -4.12 3.57
CA LEU A 87 18.07 -3.69 4.36
C LEU A 87 18.48 -3.06 5.70
N ALA A 88 19.38 -3.70 6.46
CA ALA A 88 19.83 -3.18 7.75
C ALA A 88 20.58 -1.84 7.61
N MET A 89 21.38 -1.68 6.56
CA MET A 89 22.10 -0.43 6.34
C MET A 89 21.17 0.70 5.87
N HIS A 90 20.15 0.39 5.06
CA HIS A 90 19.09 1.35 4.72
C HIS A 90 18.40 1.91 5.96
N PHE A 91 18.00 1.02 6.88
CA PHE A 91 17.35 1.45 8.12
C PHE A 91 18.27 2.21 9.06
N ASN A 92 19.57 1.87 9.07
CA ASN A 92 20.55 2.62 9.86
C ASN A 92 20.75 4.04 9.33
N ASP A 93 20.89 4.18 8.01
CA ASP A 93 21.07 5.48 7.35
C ASP A 93 19.81 6.37 7.50
N ARG A 94 18.65 5.81 7.13
CA ARG A 94 17.40 6.57 7.06
C ARG A 94 16.78 6.87 8.43
N PHE A 95 16.88 5.94 9.38
CA PHE A 95 16.18 6.02 10.66
C PHE A 95 17.10 5.96 11.88
N SER A 96 18.41 6.07 11.69
CA SER A 96 19.40 5.93 12.77
C SER A 96 19.17 4.66 13.60
N THR A 97 18.82 3.57 12.92
CA THR A 97 18.47 2.28 13.53
C THR A 97 19.52 1.22 13.17
N PRO A 98 20.51 0.98 14.05
CA PRO A 98 21.53 -0.04 13.82
C PRO A 98 20.91 -1.43 13.67
N ARG A 99 21.61 -2.32 12.96
CA ARG A 99 21.17 -3.70 12.68
C ARG A 99 20.66 -4.45 13.92
N ASP A 100 21.36 -4.35 15.05
CA ASP A 100 20.96 -5.05 16.28
C ASP A 100 19.68 -4.47 16.88
N LYS A 101 19.49 -3.14 16.80
CA LYS A 101 18.24 -2.49 17.20
C LYS A 101 17.10 -2.86 16.25
N LEU A 102 17.38 -2.93 14.95
CA LEU A 102 16.40 -3.37 13.95
C LEU A 102 15.92 -4.80 14.24
N LYS A 103 16.88 -5.72 14.46
CA LYS A 103 16.65 -7.14 14.72
C LYS A 103 15.93 -7.39 16.05
N ASN A 104 16.43 -6.82 17.15
CA ASN A 104 16.02 -7.21 18.49
C ASN A 104 14.90 -6.33 19.07
N ASN A 105 14.60 -5.19 18.43
CA ASN A 105 13.64 -4.23 18.96
C ASN A 105 12.62 -3.79 17.90
N VAL A 106 13.07 -3.22 16.79
CA VAL A 106 12.15 -2.59 15.83
C VAL A 106 11.24 -3.62 15.16
N ILE A 107 11.76 -4.59 14.40
CA ILE A 107 10.93 -5.55 13.67
C ILE A 107 9.98 -6.33 14.61
N PRO A 108 10.44 -6.88 15.75
CA PRO A 108 9.53 -7.55 16.70
C PRO A 108 8.39 -6.65 17.19
N ASN A 109 8.64 -5.34 17.38
CA ASN A 109 7.63 -4.36 17.82
C ASN A 109 6.66 -3.92 16.71
N LEU A 110 6.87 -4.32 15.46
CA LEU A 110 5.92 -4.07 14.37
C LEU A 110 4.89 -5.19 14.20
N THR A 111 5.02 -6.31 14.92
CA THR A 111 4.15 -7.49 14.77
C THR A 111 2.75 -7.28 15.36
N GLU A 112 1.78 -8.04 14.86
CA GLU A 112 0.40 -8.04 15.39
C GLU A 112 0.34 -8.35 16.89
N ALA A 113 1.04 -9.40 17.32
CA ALA A 113 1.06 -9.82 18.73
C ALA A 113 1.58 -8.69 19.62
N ARG A 114 2.67 -8.04 19.19
CA ARG A 114 3.33 -7.03 20.00
C ARG A 114 2.54 -5.72 20.06
N GLN A 115 1.91 -5.30 18.96
CA GLN A 115 1.05 -4.13 18.96
C GLN A 115 -0.27 -4.34 19.71
N ALA A 116 -0.75 -5.57 19.82
CA ALA A 116 -1.90 -5.90 20.66
C ALA A 116 -1.55 -5.83 22.15
N GLU A 117 -0.36 -6.28 22.53
CA GLU A 117 0.16 -6.24 23.91
C GLU A 117 0.51 -4.81 24.35
N PHE A 118 1.09 -4.01 23.44
CA PHE A 118 1.49 -2.63 23.68
C PHE A 118 0.93 -1.69 22.60
N PRO A 119 -0.36 -1.33 22.70
CA PRO A 119 -0.98 -0.41 21.76
C PRO A 119 -0.28 0.94 21.76
N ARG A 120 0.07 1.46 20.58
CA ARG A 120 0.60 2.81 20.42
C ARG A 120 -0.55 3.81 20.55
N THR A 121 -0.41 4.77 21.45
CA THR A 121 -1.41 5.83 21.68
C THR A 121 -0.92 7.19 21.23
N GLU A 122 0.39 7.43 21.22
CA GLU A 122 0.98 8.70 20.83
C GLU A 122 0.98 8.87 19.30
N PRO A 123 0.47 10.00 18.76
CA PRO A 123 0.38 10.21 17.31
C PRO A 123 1.72 10.09 16.58
N LEU A 124 2.81 10.55 17.19
CA LEU A 124 4.15 10.44 16.60
C LEU A 124 4.63 8.99 16.54
N ASP A 125 4.41 8.22 17.60
CA ASP A 125 4.76 6.80 17.63
C ASP A 125 3.95 6.00 16.59
N ILE A 126 2.68 6.33 16.43
CA ILE A 126 1.81 5.73 15.40
C ILE A 126 2.36 6.04 14.01
N ALA A 127 2.67 7.30 13.72
CA ALA A 127 3.20 7.72 12.42
C ALA A 127 4.56 7.07 12.11
N LEU A 128 5.47 7.00 13.09
CA LEU A 128 6.77 6.34 12.93
C LEU A 128 6.62 4.83 12.74
N THR A 129 5.75 4.18 13.53
CA THR A 129 5.47 2.74 13.39
C THR A 129 4.92 2.43 11.99
N ASP A 130 3.99 3.25 11.51
CA ASP A 130 3.42 3.14 10.17
C ASP A 130 4.48 3.33 9.08
N LEU A 131 5.30 4.38 9.19
CA LEU A 131 6.40 4.65 8.25
C LEU A 131 7.37 3.48 8.15
N VAL A 132 7.86 2.99 9.28
CA VAL A 132 8.80 1.87 9.36
C VAL A 132 8.16 0.59 8.81
N THR A 133 6.88 0.34 9.11
CA THR A 133 6.16 -0.84 8.60
C THR A 133 6.00 -0.79 7.07
N GLY A 134 5.62 0.37 6.54
CA GLY A 134 5.49 0.59 5.10
C GLY A 134 6.82 0.44 4.38
N GLU A 135 7.89 1.06 4.92
CA GLU A 135 9.23 0.99 4.34
C GLU A 135 9.76 -0.44 4.32
N LEU A 136 9.63 -1.17 5.43
CA LEU A 136 10.07 -2.57 5.51
C LEU A 136 9.36 -3.44 4.46
N ARG A 137 8.03 -3.31 4.35
CA ARG A 137 7.24 -4.05 3.35
C ARG A 137 7.59 -3.70 1.91
N ALA A 138 7.88 -2.43 1.63
CA ALA A 138 8.28 -1.99 0.30
C ALA A 138 9.63 -2.60 -0.12
N LEU A 139 10.60 -2.62 0.79
CA LEU A 139 11.93 -3.18 0.52
C LEU A 139 11.90 -4.72 0.44
N GLU A 140 11.11 -5.37 1.30
CA GLU A 140 10.87 -6.81 1.20
C GLU A 140 10.19 -7.17 -0.12
N MET A 141 9.29 -6.33 -0.64
CA MET A 141 8.68 -6.53 -1.96
C MET A 141 9.74 -6.52 -3.07
N GLN A 142 10.72 -5.62 -3.03
CA GLN A 142 11.81 -5.59 -4.02
C GLN A 142 12.60 -6.91 -4.00
N ARG A 143 12.97 -7.39 -2.80
CA ARG A 143 13.63 -8.68 -2.61
C ARG A 143 12.79 -9.84 -3.16
N MET A 144 11.48 -9.82 -2.91
CA MET A 144 10.57 -10.86 -3.37
C MET A 144 10.37 -10.85 -4.88
N ASP A 145 10.35 -9.69 -5.53
CA ASP A 145 10.33 -9.59 -6.99
C ASP A 145 11.61 -10.21 -7.59
N ASP A 146 12.79 -9.96 -7.00
CA ASP A 146 14.05 -10.60 -7.41
C ASP A 146 13.99 -12.14 -7.29
N ILE A 147 13.41 -12.65 -6.19
CA ILE A 147 13.25 -14.10 -5.97
C ILE A 147 12.18 -14.68 -6.91
N GLN A 148 11.07 -13.98 -7.10
CA GLN A 148 9.98 -14.42 -7.98
C GLN A 148 10.47 -14.49 -9.43
N MET A 149 11.24 -13.50 -9.90
CA MET A 149 11.85 -13.54 -11.23
C MET A 149 12.76 -14.77 -11.42
N ARG A 150 13.38 -15.28 -10.35
CA ARG A 150 14.22 -16.48 -10.39
C ARG A 150 13.45 -17.79 -10.23
N THR A 151 12.37 -17.79 -9.46
CA THR A 151 11.67 -19.01 -9.00
C THR A 151 10.28 -19.21 -9.62
N MET A 152 9.74 -18.20 -10.29
CA MET A 152 8.38 -18.14 -10.82
C MET A 152 7.28 -18.36 -9.76
N GLN A 153 7.58 -18.19 -8.47
CA GLN A 153 6.61 -18.34 -7.38
C GLN A 153 6.19 -16.98 -6.80
N PRO A 154 4.93 -16.55 -6.96
CA PRO A 154 4.46 -15.30 -6.37
C PRO A 154 4.22 -15.49 -4.87
N ARG A 155 5.14 -14.96 -4.04
CA ARG A 155 5.03 -15.02 -2.57
C ARG A 155 4.54 -13.73 -1.93
N SER A 156 4.50 -12.64 -2.69
CA SER A 156 4.22 -11.30 -2.16
C SER A 156 2.77 -11.12 -1.70
N THR A 157 2.60 -10.42 -0.57
CA THR A 157 1.30 -10.06 -0.01
C THR A 157 0.73 -8.81 -0.70
N VAL A 158 -0.58 -8.58 -0.54
CA VAL A 158 -1.21 -7.32 -0.97
C VAL A 158 -0.56 -6.11 -0.28
N TRP A 159 -0.10 -6.30 0.96
CA TRP A 159 0.50 -5.24 1.76
C TRP A 159 1.89 -4.88 1.25
N GLN A 160 2.72 -5.87 0.91
CA GLN A 160 4.04 -5.63 0.31
C GLN A 160 3.93 -4.89 -1.03
N TYR A 161 3.04 -5.33 -1.92
CA TYR A 161 2.78 -4.60 -3.17
C TYR A 161 2.27 -3.18 -2.91
N ALA A 162 1.27 -3.02 -2.05
CA ALA A 162 0.70 -1.70 -1.77
C ALA A 162 1.74 -0.76 -1.14
N SER A 163 2.54 -1.26 -0.20
CA SER A 163 3.63 -0.51 0.43
C SER A 163 4.68 -0.09 -0.60
N MET A 164 5.10 -0.96 -1.52
CA MET A 164 6.03 -0.59 -2.59
C MET A 164 5.47 0.53 -3.49
N GLN A 165 4.19 0.45 -3.89
CA GLN A 165 3.55 1.49 -4.70
C GLN A 165 3.38 2.81 -3.94
N CYS A 166 3.20 2.74 -2.62
CA CYS A 166 3.12 3.91 -1.76
C CYS A 166 4.48 4.44 -1.33
N GLN A 167 5.56 3.65 -1.38
CA GLN A 167 6.87 3.98 -0.79
C GLN A 167 7.34 5.38 -1.15
N PRO A 168 7.30 5.81 -2.42
CA PRO A 168 7.81 7.12 -2.75
C PRO A 168 6.94 8.26 -2.21
N LEU A 169 5.64 7.99 -2.08
CA LEU A 169 4.64 8.91 -1.52
C LEU A 169 4.68 8.94 0.01
N THR A 170 5.31 7.94 0.64
CA THR A 170 5.54 7.86 2.09
C THR A 170 6.92 8.35 2.53
N ARG A 171 7.74 8.89 1.61
CA ARG A 171 9.01 9.53 1.99
C ARG A 171 8.84 10.90 2.66
N LEU A 172 7.61 11.37 2.83
CA LEU A 172 7.29 12.62 3.51
C LEU A 172 7.52 12.50 5.02
N PRO A 173 8.15 13.49 5.69
CA PRO A 173 8.34 13.46 7.13
C PRO A 173 7.00 13.56 7.89
N PRO A 174 6.87 12.94 9.07
CA PRO A 174 5.79 13.25 10.00
C PRO A 174 5.76 14.76 10.33
N PRO A 175 4.59 15.41 10.48
CA PRO A 175 3.23 14.84 10.51
C PRO A 175 2.54 14.77 9.13
N GLN A 176 3.24 15.13 8.04
CA GLN A 176 2.64 15.23 6.70
C GLN A 176 2.10 13.88 6.20
N MET A 177 2.49 12.77 6.83
CA MET A 177 1.99 11.40 6.61
C MET A 177 0.55 11.14 7.07
N LEU A 178 -0.09 12.10 7.76
CA LEU A 178 -1.42 11.95 8.34
C LEU A 178 -2.50 12.71 7.56
N GLU A 179 -2.17 13.22 6.37
CA GLU A 179 -3.09 13.99 5.55
C GLU A 179 -4.21 13.10 4.96
N PRO A 180 -5.48 13.55 4.96
CA PRO A 180 -6.61 12.74 4.47
C PRO A 180 -6.46 12.24 3.03
N TRP A 181 -5.81 13.02 2.15
CA TRP A 181 -5.61 12.63 0.75
C TRP A 181 -4.66 11.42 0.63
N GLN A 182 -3.69 11.28 1.53
CA GLN A 182 -2.79 10.12 1.58
C GLN A 182 -3.54 8.88 2.06
N SER A 183 -4.45 9.06 3.01
CA SER A 183 -5.35 8.00 3.46
C SER A 183 -6.21 7.49 2.30
N GLN A 184 -6.79 8.39 1.49
CA GLN A 184 -7.54 8.02 0.29
C GLN A 184 -6.67 7.30 -0.75
N LEU A 185 -5.48 7.84 -1.02
CA LEU A 185 -4.50 7.28 -1.94
C LEU A 185 -4.12 5.84 -1.55
N ARG A 186 -3.68 5.61 -0.30
CA ARG A 186 -3.30 4.30 0.22
C ARG A 186 -4.44 3.29 0.12
N HIS A 187 -5.67 3.70 0.44
CA HIS A 187 -6.85 2.84 0.29
C HIS A 187 -7.07 2.40 -1.16
N ARG A 188 -6.99 3.34 -2.11
CA ARG A 188 -7.18 3.04 -3.53
C ARG A 188 -6.11 2.07 -4.03
N ILE A 189 -4.85 2.27 -3.63
CA ILE A 189 -3.74 1.37 -3.96
C ILE A 189 -3.98 -0.04 -3.37
N VAL A 190 -4.40 -0.14 -2.10
CA VAL A 190 -4.72 -1.43 -1.47
C VAL A 190 -5.87 -2.13 -2.19
N VAL A 191 -6.91 -1.39 -2.62
CA VAL A 191 -8.03 -1.95 -3.39
C VAL A 191 -7.55 -2.52 -4.73
N ILE A 192 -6.70 -1.80 -5.47
CA ILE A 192 -6.19 -2.28 -6.75
C ILE A 192 -5.28 -3.51 -6.54
N CYS A 193 -4.39 -3.48 -5.55
CA CYS A 193 -3.52 -4.61 -5.20
C CYS A 193 -4.34 -5.83 -4.74
N ALA A 194 -5.42 -5.62 -4.00
CA ALA A 194 -6.36 -6.67 -3.60
C ALA A 194 -7.01 -7.34 -4.82
N LEU A 195 -7.41 -6.57 -5.84
CA LEU A 195 -8.00 -7.10 -7.07
C LEU A 195 -7.06 -8.05 -7.81
N ARG A 196 -5.74 -7.84 -7.77
CA ARG A 196 -4.75 -8.78 -8.35
C ARG A 196 -4.81 -10.18 -7.73
N LYS A 197 -5.23 -10.28 -6.46
CA LYS A 197 -5.37 -11.56 -5.73
C LYS A 197 -6.78 -12.17 -5.83
N VAL A 198 -7.73 -11.52 -6.50
CA VAL A 198 -9.09 -12.07 -6.70
C VAL A 198 -9.05 -13.16 -7.77
N GLN A 199 -9.59 -14.34 -7.45
CA GLN A 199 -9.78 -15.44 -8.40
C GLN A 199 -11.12 -15.27 -9.12
N ASP A 200 -11.17 -14.40 -10.12
CA ASP A 200 -12.36 -14.13 -10.93
C ASP A 200 -11.98 -13.97 -12.41
N ALA A 201 -12.78 -14.52 -13.32
CA ALA A 201 -12.54 -14.44 -14.76
C ALA A 201 -12.46 -12.99 -15.28
N ASN A 202 -13.15 -12.05 -14.61
CA ASN A 202 -13.17 -10.63 -14.93
C ASN A 202 -12.11 -9.83 -14.15
N ARG A 203 -11.13 -10.49 -13.50
CA ARG A 203 -10.07 -9.81 -12.73
C ARG A 203 -9.41 -8.67 -13.50
N SER A 204 -8.99 -8.92 -14.74
CA SER A 204 -8.31 -7.92 -15.57
C SER A 204 -9.22 -6.74 -15.92
N PHE A 205 -10.53 -6.98 -16.06
CA PHE A 205 -11.51 -5.91 -16.20
C PHE A 205 -11.58 -5.06 -14.93
N TYR A 206 -11.70 -5.67 -13.74
CA TYR A 206 -11.76 -4.92 -12.48
C TYR A 206 -10.50 -4.09 -12.23
N ILE A 207 -9.31 -4.66 -12.47
CA ILE A 207 -8.05 -3.93 -12.29
C ILE A 207 -8.01 -2.69 -13.20
N ARG A 208 -8.24 -2.84 -14.51
CA ARG A 208 -8.25 -1.71 -15.46
C ARG A 208 -9.24 -0.62 -15.05
N THR A 209 -10.39 -1.06 -14.55
CA THR A 209 -11.49 -0.18 -14.18
C THR A 209 -11.18 0.59 -12.90
N ALA A 210 -10.64 -0.08 -11.88
CA ALA A 210 -10.15 0.51 -10.63
C ALA A 210 -9.01 1.51 -10.90
N CYS A 211 -8.07 1.11 -11.76
CA CYS A 211 -6.96 1.93 -12.23
C CYS A 211 -7.44 3.22 -12.92
N LYS A 212 -8.41 3.12 -13.84
CA LYS A 212 -9.02 4.30 -14.47
C LYS A 212 -9.69 5.21 -13.44
N SER A 213 -10.51 4.64 -12.55
CA SER A 213 -11.17 5.40 -11.48
C SER A 213 -10.15 6.14 -10.59
N PHE A 214 -9.00 5.51 -10.34
CA PHE A 214 -7.93 6.12 -9.58
C PHE A 214 -7.26 7.28 -10.34
N THR A 215 -6.93 7.10 -11.62
CA THR A 215 -6.40 8.19 -12.46
C THR A 215 -7.36 9.38 -12.54
N ASP A 216 -8.66 9.12 -12.69
CA ASP A 216 -9.69 10.15 -12.74
C ASP A 216 -9.76 10.93 -11.41
N TRP A 217 -9.65 10.26 -10.26
CA TRP A 217 -9.57 10.90 -8.94
C TRP A 217 -8.30 11.75 -8.79
N VAL A 218 -7.13 11.23 -9.22
CA VAL A 218 -5.86 11.98 -9.17
C VAL A 218 -5.95 13.26 -9.99
N ALA A 219 -6.45 13.17 -11.23
CA ALA A 219 -6.58 14.31 -12.13
C ALA A 219 -7.69 15.30 -11.73
N GLY A 220 -8.70 14.82 -10.99
CA GLY A 220 -9.84 15.61 -10.57
C GLY A 220 -9.68 16.17 -9.16
N ASP A 221 -9.94 15.32 -8.16
CA ASP A 221 -10.07 15.74 -6.76
C ASP A 221 -8.71 16.08 -6.16
N LEU A 222 -7.73 15.18 -6.32
CA LEU A 222 -6.39 15.41 -5.76
C LEU A 222 -5.69 16.61 -6.41
N ALA A 223 -5.80 16.78 -7.73
CA ALA A 223 -5.17 17.92 -8.42
C ALA A 223 -5.72 19.29 -7.97
N LYS A 224 -6.99 19.35 -7.56
CA LYS A 224 -7.60 20.57 -7.02
C LYS A 224 -7.13 20.87 -5.60
N GLU A 225 -7.02 19.83 -4.77
CA GLU A 225 -6.67 19.97 -3.35
C GLU A 225 -5.15 20.08 -3.14
N GLN A 226 -4.37 19.34 -3.92
CA GLN A 226 -2.92 19.12 -3.77
C GLN A 226 -2.22 18.98 -5.14
N PRO A 227 -2.08 20.05 -5.93
CA PRO A 227 -1.61 19.98 -7.32
C PRO A 227 -0.20 19.37 -7.46
N ALA A 228 0.72 19.68 -6.54
CA ALA A 228 2.08 19.12 -6.55
C ALA A 228 2.07 17.61 -6.29
N ALA A 229 1.31 17.16 -5.28
CA ALA A 229 1.16 15.74 -4.98
C ALA A 229 0.47 15.00 -6.13
N ALA A 230 -0.54 15.60 -6.76
CA ALA A 230 -1.23 15.00 -7.90
C ALA A 230 -0.30 14.77 -9.09
N ALA A 231 0.62 15.70 -9.38
CA ALA A 231 1.61 15.53 -10.44
C ALA A 231 2.53 14.33 -10.17
N GLU A 232 3.04 14.20 -8.94
CA GLU A 232 3.90 13.09 -8.55
C GLU A 232 3.16 11.75 -8.57
N VAL A 233 1.95 11.70 -7.98
CA VAL A 233 1.11 10.50 -7.98
C VAL A 233 0.79 10.06 -9.41
N LYS A 234 0.49 11.01 -10.30
CA LYS A 234 0.17 10.71 -11.71
C LYS A 234 1.33 10.04 -12.44
N GLU A 235 2.55 10.54 -12.28
CA GLU A 235 3.75 9.95 -12.88
C GLU A 235 3.95 8.50 -12.40
N ARG A 236 3.86 8.29 -11.09
CA ARG A 236 4.03 6.95 -10.48
C ARG A 236 2.91 5.99 -10.86
N LEU A 237 1.68 6.49 -10.94
CA LEU A 237 0.52 5.70 -11.35
C LEU A 237 0.70 5.17 -12.77
N LEU A 238 1.21 5.97 -13.72
CA LEU A 238 1.46 5.50 -15.09
C LEU A 238 2.40 4.30 -15.14
N ASN A 239 3.48 4.31 -14.34
CA ASN A 239 4.40 3.17 -14.23
C ASN A 239 3.70 1.93 -13.66
N PHE A 240 2.90 2.10 -12.60
CA PHE A 240 2.11 1.01 -12.01
C PHE A 240 1.09 0.42 -12.99
N LEU A 241 0.40 1.27 -13.77
CA LEU A 241 -0.57 0.85 -14.78
C LEU A 241 0.07 0.07 -15.92
N MET A 242 1.28 0.46 -16.32
CA MET A 242 2.07 -0.26 -17.31
C MET A 242 2.36 -1.68 -16.83
N LEU A 243 2.81 -1.84 -15.58
CA LEU A 243 3.07 -3.16 -14.98
C LEU A 243 1.80 -4.03 -14.93
N CYS A 244 0.66 -3.46 -14.53
CA CYS A 244 -0.62 -4.19 -14.52
C CYS A 244 -1.10 -4.63 -15.92
N SER A 245 -0.64 -3.95 -16.98
CA SER A 245 -1.00 -4.28 -18.37
C SER A 245 -0.09 -5.35 -18.96
N LEU A 246 1.17 -5.43 -18.53
CA LEU A 246 2.15 -6.43 -18.98
C LEU A 246 1.87 -7.85 -18.47
N GLU A 247 1.24 -8.00 -17.30
CA GLU A 247 0.81 -9.31 -16.75
C GLU A 247 -0.21 -10.06 -17.65
N GLN A 248 -0.72 -9.42 -18.71
CA GLN A 248 -1.69 -10.00 -19.64
C GLN A 248 -1.07 -10.89 -20.72
N ASN A 249 0.26 -10.82 -20.92
CA ASN A 249 0.97 -11.58 -21.96
C ASN A 249 1.75 -12.79 -21.42
N GLY A 250 1.57 -13.14 -20.14
CA GLY A 250 2.07 -14.41 -19.62
C GLY A 250 1.44 -15.57 -20.40
N PRO A 251 2.18 -16.66 -20.65
CA PRO A 251 1.70 -17.75 -21.50
C PRO A 251 0.34 -18.21 -20.99
N ALA A 252 -0.69 -18.05 -21.83
CA ALA A 252 -1.97 -18.69 -21.63
C ALA A 252 -1.67 -20.18 -21.49
N ASN A 253 -1.95 -20.75 -20.32
CA ASN A 253 -1.71 -22.16 -19.96
C ASN A 253 -1.60 -23.08 -21.19
N ALA A 254 -0.37 -23.47 -21.50
CA ALA A 254 -0.06 -24.67 -22.25
C ALA A 254 0.02 -25.84 -21.29
#